data_AF-A0A1Y5H4S3-F1
#
_entry.id   AF-A0A1Y5H4S3-F1
#
_cell.length_a   1.000
_cell.length_b   1.000
_cell.length_c   1.000
_cell.angle_alpha   90.00
_cell.angle_beta   90.00
_cell.angle_gamma   90.00
#
_symmetry.space_group_name_H-M   'P 1'
#
loop_
_entity.id
_entity.type
_entity.pdbx_description
1 polymer ?
#
loop_
_entity_poly.entity_id
_entity_poly.type
_entity_poly.pdbx_seq_one_letter_code
_entity_poly.pdbx_strand_id
1 'polypeptide(L)' 'PSFDDFNLLRSAALAGQGIALCPLAMIEDDLYSQRLVQLSDIPVNVSSGYYMLQKDAVQPGAATAAKLFRDWVFNSS' A
#
# COMPACT_ATOMS: atom_id res chain seq x y z
N PRO A 1 3.70 -15.17 -3.52
CA PRO A 1 2.60 -14.92 -4.48
C PRO A 1 2.59 -13.44 -4.88
N SER A 2 2.88 -13.16 -6.15
CA SER A 2 2.90 -11.81 -6.72
C SER A 2 1.50 -11.21 -6.72
N PHE A 3 1.40 -9.95 -6.28
CA PHE A 3 0.20 -9.12 -6.34
C PHE A 3 -0.03 -8.67 -7.79
N ASP A 4 -0.31 -9.60 -8.70
CA ASP A 4 -0.23 -9.27 -10.12
C ASP A 4 -1.38 -8.36 -10.60
N ASP A 5 -2.47 -8.22 -9.86
CA ASP A 5 -3.64 -7.50 -10.39
C ASP A 5 -4.44 -6.70 -9.34
N PHE A 6 -3.79 -6.09 -8.34
CA PHE A 6 -4.50 -5.19 -7.41
C PHE A 6 -5.12 -3.99 -8.12
N ASN A 7 -4.39 -3.41 -9.08
CA ASN A 7 -4.88 -2.29 -9.87
C ASN A 7 -6.07 -2.70 -10.75
N LEU A 8 -6.06 -3.93 -11.28
CA LEU A 8 -7.18 -4.47 -12.04
C LEU A 8 -8.40 -4.72 -11.15
N LEU A 9 -8.19 -5.30 -9.97
CA LEU A 9 -9.24 -5.52 -8.97
C LEU A 9 -9.86 -4.19 -8.51
N ARG A 10 -9.04 -3.18 -8.22
CA ARG A 10 -9.47 -1.81 -7.89
C ARG A 10 -10.27 -1.19 -9.04
N SER A 11 -9.81 -1.35 -10.27
CA SER A 11 -10.50 -0.82 -11.45
C SER A 11 -11.87 -1.46 -11.66
N ALA A 12 -12.00 -2.79 -11.45
CA ALA A 12 -13.28 -3.49 -11.55
C ALA A 12 -14.28 -3.06 -10.45
N ALA A 13 -13.78 -2.85 -9.23
CA ALA A 13 -14.60 -2.32 -8.12
C ALA A 13 -15.06 -0.88 -8.40
N LEU A 14 -14.15 -0.02 -8.88
CA LEU A 14 -14.49 1.36 -9.28
C LEU A 14 -15.49 1.41 -10.45
N ALA A 15 -15.45 0.43 -11.35
CA ALA A 15 -16.41 0.29 -12.45
C ALA A 15 -17.77 -0.29 -12.00
N GLY A 16 -17.97 -0.56 -10.71
CA GLY A 16 -19.23 -1.10 -10.17
C GLY A 16 -19.48 -2.57 -10.49
N GLN A 17 -18.46 -3.32 -10.90
CA GLN A 17 -18.61 -4.73 -11.31
C GLN A 17 -18.56 -5.73 -10.14
N GLY A 18 -18.48 -5.27 -8.89
CA GLY A 18 -18.50 -6.15 -7.73
C GLY A 18 -17.86 -5.55 -6.48
N ILE A 19 -17.48 -6.43 -5.55
CA ILE A 19 -16.86 -6.09 -4.27
C ILE A 19 -15.41 -6.60 -4.29
N ALA A 20 -14.48 -5.77 -3.82
CA ALA A 20 -13.07 -6.11 -3.74
C ALA A 20 -12.55 -5.98 -2.30
N LEU A 21 -11.66 -6.90 -1.89
CA LEU A 21 -10.86 -6.75 -0.68
C LEU A 21 -9.60 -5.96 -1.03
N CYS A 22 -9.45 -4.77 -0.43
CA CYS A 22 -8.35 -3.87 -0.71
C CYS A 22 -7.59 -3.47 0.56
N PRO A 23 -6.25 -3.31 0.50
CA PRO A 23 -5.51 -2.68 1.59
C PRO A 23 -5.98 -1.23 1.74
N LEU A 24 -6.38 -0.83 2.96
CA LEU A 24 -6.90 0.51 3.25
C LEU A 24 -5.96 1.61 2.74
N ALA A 25 -4.65 1.48 3.02
CA ALA A 25 -3.63 2.43 2.60
C ALA A 25 -3.59 2.72 1.09
N MET A 26 -4.16 1.85 0.24
CA MET A 26 -4.18 2.05 -1.22
C MET A 26 -5.50 2.63 -1.75
N ILE A 27 -6.57 2.63 -0.93
CA ILE A 27 -7.91 3.08 -1.33
C ILE A 27 -8.43 4.24 -0.49
N GLU A 28 -7.64 4.76 0.46
CA GLU A 28 -7.98 5.91 1.31
C GLU A 28 -8.51 7.10 0.50
N ASP A 29 -7.85 7.46 -0.60
CA ASP A 29 -8.30 8.54 -1.49
C ASP A 29 -9.64 8.26 -2.16
N ASP A 30 -9.93 7.00 -2.52
CA ASP A 30 -11.20 6.61 -3.13
C ASP A 30 -12.34 6.60 -2.12
N LEU A 31 -12.05 6.20 -0.87
CA LEU A 31 -12.98 6.28 0.24
C LEU A 31 -13.29 7.74 0.57
N TYR A 32 -12.26 8.58 0.67
CA TYR A 32 -12.42 10.02 0.93
C TYR A 32 -13.22 10.71 -0.20
N SER A 33 -12.92 10.36 -1.45
CA SER A 33 -13.61 10.91 -2.62
C SER A 33 -14.98 10.28 -2.90
N GLN A 34 -15.47 9.37 -2.04
CA GLN A 34 -16.73 8.64 -2.19
C GLN A 34 -16.87 7.85 -3.50
N ARG A 35 -15.74 7.50 -4.14
CA ARG A 35 -15.72 6.61 -5.31
C ARG A 35 -15.88 5.14 -4.91
N LEU A 36 -15.50 4.81 -3.69
CA LEU A 36 -15.72 3.51 -3.06
C LEU A 36 -16.41 3.71 -1.71
N VAL A 37 -17.20 2.71 -1.31
CA VAL A 37 -17.83 2.65 0.01
C VAL A 37 -17.34 1.38 0.70
N GLN A 38 -16.89 1.52 1.94
CA GLN A 38 -16.51 0.38 2.76
C GLN A 38 -17.76 -0.41 3.16
N LEU A 39 -17.85 -1.67 2.74
CA LEU A 39 -19.01 -2.54 3.02
C LEU A 39 -18.89 -3.33 4.33
N SER A 40 -17.70 -3.46 4.89
CA SER A 40 -17.43 -4.18 6.14
C SER A 40 -16.27 -3.54 6.88
N ASP A 41 -16.40 -3.41 8.20
CA ASP A 41 -15.38 -2.93 9.14
C ASP A 41 -14.49 -4.06 9.70
N ILE A 42 -14.77 -5.32 9.35
CA ILE A 42 -14.00 -6.48 9.82
C ILE A 42 -12.76 -6.66 8.95
N PRO A 43 -11.54 -6.46 9.47
CA PRO A 43 -10.32 -6.66 8.71
C PRO A 43 -10.03 -8.16 8.55
N VAL A 44 -9.95 -8.63 7.32
CA VAL A 44 -9.74 -10.06 7.02
C VAL A 44 -8.25 -10.47 7.10
N ASN A 45 -7.33 -9.53 6.91
CA ASN A 45 -5.88 -9.79 6.88
C ASN A 45 -5.09 -8.68 7.58
N VAL A 46 -5.10 -8.71 8.92
CA VAL A 46 -4.41 -7.75 9.80
C VAL A 46 -2.92 -8.05 10.00
N SER A 47 -2.42 -9.21 9.55
CA SER A 47 -1.04 -9.66 9.80
C SER A 47 -0.07 -9.39 8.64
N SER A 48 -0.53 -8.75 7.57
CA SER A 48 0.32 -8.45 6.41
C SER A 48 0.87 -7.02 6.50
N GLY A 49 2.09 -6.90 7.02
CA GLY A 49 2.84 -5.63 7.04
C GLY A 49 3.68 -5.42 5.78
N TYR A 50 3.94 -4.17 5.43
CA TYR A 50 4.94 -3.82 4.41
C TYR A 50 6.33 -3.81 5.03
N TYR A 51 7.27 -4.57 4.45
CA TYR A 51 8.66 -4.62 4.90
C TYR A 51 9.55 -3.81 3.96
N MET A 52 10.40 -2.94 4.53
CA MET A 52 11.45 -2.26 3.77
C MET A 52 12.73 -3.09 3.83
N LEU A 53 13.23 -3.54 2.68
CA LEU A 53 14.50 -4.26 2.57
C LEU A 53 15.61 -3.30 2.12
N GLN A 54 16.75 -3.31 2.82
CA GLN A 54 17.96 -2.60 2.42
C GLN A 54 19.10 -3.61 2.24
N LYS A 55 19.93 -3.43 1.19
CA LYS A 55 21.18 -4.20 1.07
C LYS A 55 22.21 -3.69 2.09
N ASP A 56 22.95 -4.60 2.72
CA ASP A 56 24.00 -4.26 3.70
C ASP A 56 25.17 -3.50 3.07
N ALA A 57 25.53 -3.83 1.83
CA ALA A 57 26.60 -3.18 1.09
C ALA A 57 26.04 -1.98 0.28
N VAL A 58 25.70 -0.90 0.97
CA VAL A 58 25.43 0.37 0.29
C VAL A 58 26.77 0.98 -0.12
N GLN A 59 26.93 1.31 -1.40
CA GLN A 59 28.09 2.08 -1.88
C GLN A 59 28.29 3.29 -0.95
N PRO A 60 29.53 3.65 -0.55
CA PRO A 60 29.78 4.66 0.47
C PRO A 60 29.03 5.99 0.28
N GLY A 61 28.77 6.39 -0.98
CA GLY A 61 27.99 7.59 -1.32
C GLY A 61 26.46 7.44 -1.25
N ALA A 62 25.92 6.23 -1.33
CA ALA A 62 24.48 5.96 -1.31
C ALA A 62 23.92 5.68 0.11
N ALA A 63 24.80 5.45 1.10
CA ALA A 63 24.39 5.11 2.47
C ALA A 63 23.60 6.24 3.14
N THR A 64 24.05 7.48 2.95
CA THR A 64 23.38 8.67 3.49
C THR A 64 22.02 8.90 2.84
N ALA A 65 21.93 8.77 1.50
CA ALA A 65 20.67 8.92 0.77
C ALA A 65 19.65 7.84 1.15
N ALA A 66 20.09 6.57 1.27
CA ALA A 66 19.24 5.48 1.71
C ALA A 66 18.72 5.69 3.14
N LYS A 67 19.57 6.20 4.04
CA LYS A 67 19.16 6.56 5.40
C LYS A 67 18.11 7.67 5.39
N LEU A 68 18.35 8.78 4.69
CA LEU A 68 17.41 9.90 4.62
C LEU A 68 16.06 9.48 4.03
N PHE A 69 16.07 8.65 2.99
CA PHE A 69 14.83 8.12 2.40
C PHE A 69 14.06 7.25 3.40
N ARG A 70 14.74 6.33 4.09
CA ARG A 70 14.11 5.50 5.13
C ARG A 70 13.53 6.37 6.25
N ASP A 71 14.29 7.35 6.73
CA ASP A 71 13.87 8.24 7.81
C ASP A 71 12.63 9.04 7.37
N TRP A 72 12.59 9.53 6.12
CA TRP A 72 11.39 10.16 5.56
C TRP A 72 10.19 9.21 5.49
N VAL A 73 10.36 7.98 4.98
CA VAL A 73 9.27 7.00 4.87
C VAL A 73 8.63 6.71 6.23
N PHE A 74 9.45 6.53 7.29
CA PHE A 74 8.93 6.18 8.62
C PHE A 74 8.50 7.39 9.46
N ASN A 75 8.99 8.59 9.16
CA ASN A 75 8.65 9.81 9.91
C ASN A 75 7.51 10.61 9.26
N SER A 76 6.97 10.14 8.13
CA SER A 76 5.81 10.74 7.42
C SER A 76 4.48 10.02 7.73
N SER A 77 4.43 9.18 8.78
CA SER A 77 3.21 8.51 9.25
C SER A 77 2.49 9.29 10.33
#